data_AF-A0ABD4T8B1-F1
#
_entry.id   AF-A0ABD4T8B1-F1
#
_cell.length_a   1.000
_cell.length_b   1.000
_cell.length_c   1.000
_cell.angle_alpha   90.00
_cell.angle_beta   90.00
_cell.angle_gamma   90.00
#
_symmetry.space_group_name_H-M   'P 1'
#
loop_
_entity.id
_entity.type
_entity.pdbx_description
1 polymer ?
#
loop_
_entity_poly.entity_id
_entity_poly.type
_entity_poly.pdbx_seq_one_letter_code
_entity_poly.pdbx_strand_id
1 'polypeptide(L)' 'MQKTQIVHCPTCGSLAKRQLITIELASLPHREERPQCIRTECPHCDYLMVLCVCENQLTQVYAPITNLTRAVSSPQ' A
#
# COMPACT_ATOMS: atom_id res chain seq x y z
N MET A 1 2.53 3.42 -16.83
CA MET A 1 1.20 2.77 -16.84
C MET A 1 0.88 2.26 -15.44
N GLN A 2 -0.17 2.77 -14.79
CA GLN A 2 -0.60 2.28 -13.47
C GLN A 2 -1.65 1.19 -13.66
N LYS A 3 -1.35 -0.05 -13.27
CA LYS A 3 -2.30 -1.15 -13.33
C LYS A 3 -2.99 -1.30 -11.98
N THR A 4 -4.30 -1.13 -11.97
CA THR A 4 -5.13 -1.32 -10.76
C THR A 4 -5.91 -2.62 -10.87
N GLN A 5 -6.01 -3.36 -9.77
CA GLN A 5 -6.76 -4.60 -9.63
C GLN A 5 -7.57 -4.56 -8.34
N ILE A 6 -8.70 -5.25 -8.32
CA ILE A 6 -9.50 -5.47 -7.12
C ILE A 6 -9.25 -6.90 -6.65
N VAL A 7 -8.91 -7.06 -5.37
CA VAL A 7 -8.60 -8.34 -4.73
C VAL A 7 -9.38 -8.46 -3.42
N HIS A 8 -9.59 -9.68 -2.92
CA HIS A 8 -10.12 -9.84 -1.57
C HIS A 8 -9.04 -9.53 -0.53
N CYS A 9 -9.42 -8.79 0.50
CA CYS A 9 -8.57 -8.48 1.63
C CYS A 9 -8.28 -9.78 2.42
N PRO A 10 -7.00 -10.10 2.68
CA PRO A 10 -6.67 -11.30 3.46
C PRO A 10 -7.08 -11.19 4.93
N THR A 11 -7.33 -9.97 5.44
CA THR A 11 -7.70 -9.72 6.83
C THR A 11 -9.21 -9.78 7.08
N CYS A 12 -10.03 -9.15 6.22
CA CYS A 12 -11.48 -9.05 6.46
C CYS A 12 -12.36 -9.65 5.36
N GLY A 13 -11.77 -10.16 4.27
CA GLY A 13 -12.51 -10.70 3.13
C GLY A 13 -13.19 -9.66 2.22
N SER A 14 -13.28 -8.39 2.64
CA SER A 14 -13.84 -7.30 1.81
C SER A 14 -12.95 -7.00 0.59
N LEU A 15 -13.49 -6.24 -0.36
CA LEU A 15 -12.72 -5.81 -1.54
C LEU A 15 -11.63 -4.80 -1.15
N ALA A 16 -10.42 -5.05 -1.65
CA ALA A 16 -9.23 -4.22 -1.49
C ALA A 16 -8.69 -3.83 -2.87
N LYS A 17 -8.07 -2.65 -2.95
CA LYS A 17 -7.48 -2.10 -4.16
C LYS A 17 -5.99 -2.42 -4.19
N ARG A 18 -5.54 -3.15 -5.22
CA ARG A 18 -4.12 -3.42 -5.51
C ARG A 18 -3.67 -2.57 -6.69
N GLN A 19 -2.59 -1.82 -6.54
CA GLN A 19 -2.07 -0.92 -7.56
C GLN A 19 -0.57 -1.14 -7.76
N LEU A 20 -0.15 -1.22 -9.03
CA LEU A 20 1.25 -1.11 -9.40
C LEU A 20 1.62 0.37 -9.49
N ILE A 21 2.59 0.77 -8.67
CA ILE A 21 3.12 2.12 -8.54
C ILE A 21 4.59 2.06 -8.96
N THR A 22 4.97 2.89 -9.92
CA THR A 22 6.38 3.13 -10.23
C THR A 22 6.78 4.40 -9.50
N ILE A 23 7.74 4.30 -8.57
CA ILE A 23 8.22 5.48 -7.86
C ILE A 23 9.33 6.09 -8.69
N GLU A 24 9.10 7.28 -9.24
CA GLU A 24 10.17 8.10 -9.79
C GLU A 24 10.91 8.74 -8.62
N LEU A 25 12.07 8.17 -8.26
CA LEU A 25 12.99 8.79 -7.33
C LEU A 25 13.64 9.97 -8.05
N ALA A 26 12.97 11.13 -8.02
CA ALA A 26 13.42 12.37 -8.67
C ALA A 26 14.75 12.94 -8.13
N SER A 27 15.44 12.25 -7.21
CA SER A 27 16.51 12.82 -6.39
C SER A 27 17.86 12.10 -6.47
N LEU A 28 18.02 11.08 -7.31
CA LEU A 28 19.31 10.42 -7.52
C LEU A 28 19.68 10.40 -9.01
N PRO A 29 20.54 11.33 -9.48
CA PRO A 29 20.89 11.48 -10.90
C PRO A 29 21.67 10.30 -11.51
N HIS A 30 21.93 9.23 -10.75
CA HIS A 30 22.73 8.07 -11.17
C HIS A 30 22.06 6.71 -10.94
N ARG A 31 20.78 6.68 -10.55
CA ARG A 31 20.05 5.41 -10.40
C ARG A 31 18.96 5.33 -11.47
N GLU A 32 19.26 4.66 -12.57
CA GLU A 32 18.32 4.37 -13.67
C GLU A 32 17.18 3.42 -13.27
N GLU A 33 17.17 2.99 -12.02
CA GLU A 33 16.24 1.98 -11.53
C GLU A 33 14.98 2.63 -11.02
N ARG A 34 13.90 2.42 -11.77
CA ARG A 34 12.55 2.79 -11.35
C ARG A 34 11.98 1.63 -10.53
N PRO A 35 11.96 1.69 -9.19
CA PRO A 35 11.41 0.60 -8.39
C PRO A 35 9.94 0.41 -8.71
N GLN A 36 9.56 -0.85 -8.92
CA GLN A 36 8.17 -1.25 -9.08
C GLN A 36 7.63 -1.65 -7.71
N CYS A 37 6.58 -0.96 -7.27
CA CYS A 37 5.92 -1.21 -6.02
C CYS A 37 4.48 -1.67 -6.24
N ILE A 38 4.04 -2.65 -5.47
CA ILE A 38 2.65 -3.11 -5.41
C ILE A 38 2.07 -2.63 -4.08
N ARG A 39 1.07 -1.75 -4.13
CA ARG A 39 0.32 -1.27 -2.97
C ARG A 39 -1.05 -1.93 -2.93
N THR A 40 -1.39 -2.63 -1.86
CA THR A 40 -2.72 -3.21 -1.61
C THR A 40 -3.34 -2.50 -0.41
N GLU A 41 -4.53 -1.92 -0.58
CA GLU A 41 -5.22 -1.11 0.43
C GLU A 41 -6.67 -1.59 0.57
N CYS A 42 -7.11 -1.89 1.79
CA CYS A 42 -8.51 -2.19 2.10
C CYS A 42 -9.15 -1.03 2.85
N PRO A 43 -10.24 -0.43 2.35
CA PRO A 43 -10.91 0.66 3.03
C PRO A 43 -11.79 0.22 4.22
N HIS A 44 -11.93 -1.08 4.47
CA HIS A 44 -12.81 -1.61 5.52
C HIS A 44 -12.09 -1.89 6.84
N CYS A 45 -10.84 -2.33 6.77
CA CYS A 45 -10.07 -2.74 7.96
C CYS A 45 -8.68 -2.08 8.04
N ASP A 46 -8.47 -1.05 7.22
CA ASP A 46 -7.21 -0.32 7.06
C ASP A 46 -5.98 -1.21 6.83
N TYR A 47 -6.22 -2.36 6.17
CA TYR A 47 -5.15 -3.20 5.69
C TYR A 47 -4.36 -2.46 4.61
N LEU A 48 -3.08 -2.21 4.88
CA LEU A 48 -2.14 -1.64 3.91
C LEU A 48 -0.91 -2.54 3.79
N MET A 49 -0.63 -2.96 2.55
CA MET A 49 0.56 -3.74 2.22
C MET A 49 1.27 -3.09 1.04
N VAL A 50 2.56 -2.82 1.19
CA VAL A 50 3.40 -2.27 0.13
C VAL A 50 4.59 -3.21 -0.08
N LEU A 51 4.69 -3.78 -1.28
CA LEU A 51 5.84 -4.56 -1.72
C LEU A 51 6.60 -3.77 -2.75
N CYS A 52 7.87 -3.48 -2.52
CA CYS A 52 8.72 -2.85 -3.51
C CYS A 52 9.83 -3.80 -3.94
N VAL A 53 10.06 -3.87 -5.24
CA VAL A 53 11.17 -4.61 -5.84
C VAL A 53 12.22 -3.59 -6.28
N CYS A 54 13.36 -3.60 -5.61
CA CYS A 54 14.57 -2.86 -5.97
C CYS A 54 15.70 -3.91 -6.07
N GLU A 55 16.48 -3.93 -7.15
CA GLU A 55 17.73 -4.74 -7.31
C GLU A 55 17.76 -6.07 -6.54
N ASN A 56 17.01 -7.07 -7.01
CA ASN A 56 16.98 -8.42 -6.41
C ASN A 56 16.64 -8.50 -4.90
N GLN A 57 16.18 -7.41 -4.29
CA GLN A 57 15.81 -7.35 -2.88
C GLN A 57 14.32 -7.03 -2.74
N LEU A 58 13.57 -8.03 -2.33
CA LEU A 58 12.15 -7.91 -1.98
C LEU A 58 12.05 -7.20 -0.63
N THR A 59 11.64 -5.94 -0.62
CA THR A 59 11.27 -5.26 0.62
C THR A 59 9.77 -5.38 0.82
N GLN A 60 9.36 -6.26 1.72
CA GLN A 60 7.96 -6.41 2.14
C GLN A 60 7.74 -5.57 3.40
N VAL A 61 6.94 -4.50 3.28
CA VAL A 61 6.52 -3.70 4.45
C VAL A 61 5.06 -4.00 4.74
N TYR A 62 4.81 -4.58 5.90
CA TYR A 62 3.49 -4.73 6.49
C TYR A 62 3.32 -3.64 7.55
N ALA A 63 2.54 -2.61 7.24
CA ALA A 63 2.16 -1.59 8.22
C ALA A 63 0.66 -1.78 8.51
N PRO A 64 0.28 -2.44 9.61
CA PRO A 64 -1.09 -2.37 10.07
C PRO A 64 -1.35 -0.91 10.45
N ILE A 65 -2.22 -0.24 9.71
CA ILE A 65 -2.71 1.06 10.15
C ILE A 65 -3.62 0.74 11.34
N THR A 66 -3.11 0.98 12.55
CA THR A 66 -3.96 0.96 13.74
C THR A 66 -4.96 2.10 13.59
N ASN A 67 -6.19 1.74 13.22
CA ASN A 67 -7.36 2.57 13.43
C ASN A 67 -7.38 3.00 14.90
N LEU A 68 -7.01 4.25 15.20
CA LEU A 68 -7.54 4.96 16.36
C LEU A 68 -9.02 5.20 16.08
N THR A 69 -9.83 4.18 16.35
CA THR A 69 -11.29 4.25 16.18
C THR A 69 -11.85 5.38 17.05
N ARG A 70 -12.35 6.43 16.39
CA ARG A 70 -13.47 7.28 16.82
C ARG A 70 -13.54 7.65 18.31
N ALA A 71 -13.00 8.79 18.69
CA ALA A 71 -13.66 9.62 19.70
C ALA A 71 -14.91 10.25 19.07
N VAL A 72 -16.01 9.48 18.96
CA VAL A 72 -17.35 10.09 18.90
C VAL A 72 -17.66 10.51 20.33
N SER A 73 -17.30 11.73 20.70
CA SER A 73 -17.96 12.41 21.80
C SER A 73 -19.33 12.87 21.29
N SER A 74 -20.37 12.08 21.58
CA SER A 74 -21.75 12.58 21.50
C SER A 74 -21.95 13.70 22.52
N PRO A 75 -22.80 14.70 22.21
CA PRO A 75 -23.09 15.80 23.12
C PRO A 75 -24.05 15.33 24.22
N GLN A 76 -23.79 15.74 25.46
CA GLN A 76 -24.80 15.92 26.51
C GLN A 76 -24.87 17.40 26.85
#